data_AF-A4RU86-F1
#
_entry.id   AF-A4RU86-F1
#
_cell.length_a   1.000
_cell.length_b   1.000
_cell.length_c   1.000
_cell.angle_alpha   90.00
_cell.angle_beta   90.00
_cell.angle_gamma   90.00
#
_symmetry.space_group_name_H-M   'P 1'
#
loop_
_entity.id
_entity.type
_entity.pdbx_description
1 polymer ?
#
loop_
_entity_poly.entity_id
_entity_poly.type
_entity_poly.pdbx_seq_one_letter_code
_entity_poly.pdbx_strand_id
1 'polypeptide(L)'
;MFAPARSNVPVINARTNARRSTSRARVTTTTRASASANDEHLDRRAALFGLSTAALASAFGVPLGAIADEEEKAKKVVAVPYTKYVVQKESSEEAIAIAKQLKEAGARLYGAFWCENCNKQKELLGKEAMEYIDYVECFPNGVYQNAEGHEDVIKPDGICTGYTSAWPLWVVPKGEDDEIGIQGQIKKPRELQRLIKEAKGEKFDALKYFTTLEME
;
A
#
# COMPACT_ATOMS: atom_id res chain seq x y z
N MET A 1 18.55 -21.16 44.48
CA MET A 1 18.35 -19.78 44.97
C MET A 1 18.38 -18.87 43.77
N PHE A 2 17.27 -18.14 43.58
CA PHE A 2 17.02 -17.20 42.51
C PHE A 2 17.84 -15.91 42.67
N ALA A 3 18.37 -15.36 41.58
CA ALA A 3 18.08 -13.99 41.12
C ALA A 3 18.84 -13.70 39.79
N PRO A 4 18.14 -13.31 38.71
CA PRO A 4 18.77 -12.76 37.51
C PRO A 4 19.01 -11.25 37.63
N ALA A 5 20.13 -10.80 37.06
CA ALA A 5 20.48 -9.39 36.92
C ALA A 5 19.51 -8.68 35.96
N ARG A 6 18.96 -7.56 36.42
CA ARG A 6 18.09 -6.66 35.66
C ARG A 6 18.94 -5.88 34.63
N SER A 7 18.65 -6.05 33.35
CA SER A 7 19.11 -5.14 32.30
C SER A 7 18.14 -3.97 32.21
N ASN A 8 18.64 -2.77 32.50
CA ASN A 8 17.92 -1.51 32.39
C ASN A 8 17.77 -1.12 30.91
N VAL A 9 16.54 -1.16 30.41
CA VAL A 9 16.16 -0.52 29.14
C VAL A 9 15.80 0.95 29.43
N PRO A 10 16.47 1.94 28.84
CA PRO A 10 16.05 3.33 28.96
C PRO A 10 14.80 3.58 28.12
N VAL A 11 13.74 4.01 28.79
CA VAL A 11 12.49 4.53 28.21
C VAL A 11 12.79 5.83 27.47
N ILE A 12 12.67 5.82 26.15
CA ILE A 12 12.82 7.00 25.31
C ILE A 12 11.48 7.74 25.31
N ASN A 13 11.43 8.88 26.00
CA ASN A 13 10.25 9.73 26.11
C ASN A 13 10.04 10.51 24.81
N ALA A 14 8.99 10.20 24.05
CA ALA A 14 8.56 10.99 22.90
C ALA A 14 8.01 12.35 23.35
N ARG A 15 8.80 13.43 23.17
CA ARG A 15 8.32 14.80 23.33
C ARG A 15 7.71 15.28 22.02
N THR A 16 6.38 15.39 22.01
CA THR A 16 5.60 16.11 21.01
C THR A 16 5.90 17.61 21.10
N ASN A 17 6.26 18.23 19.98
CA ASN A 17 6.48 19.68 19.92
C ASN A 17 5.38 20.32 19.07
N ALA A 18 4.31 20.77 19.74
CA ALA A 18 3.23 21.53 19.14
C ALA A 18 3.66 22.99 18.93
N ARG A 19 3.76 23.42 17.67
CA ARG A 19 4.04 24.82 17.31
C ARG A 19 2.77 25.67 17.46
N ARG A 20 2.84 26.65 18.35
CA ARG A 20 1.83 27.68 18.60
C ARG A 20 1.99 28.79 17.55
N SER A 21 0.97 29.01 16.72
CA SER A 21 0.88 30.19 15.84
C SER A 21 -0.14 31.17 16.43
N THR A 22 0.34 32.36 16.77
CA THR A 22 -0.48 33.51 17.17
C THR A 22 -0.45 34.53 16.05
N SER A 23 -1.61 34.88 15.49
CA SER A 23 -1.88 36.26 15.09
C SER A 23 -3.38 36.51 15.00
N ARG A 24 -3.77 37.67 15.50
CA ARG A 24 -5.11 38.16 15.77
C ARG A 24 -5.31 39.37 14.86
N ALA A 25 -6.40 39.41 14.10
CA ALA A 25 -6.97 40.66 13.61
C ALA A 25 -8.50 40.54 13.60
N ARG A 26 -9.13 41.43 14.35
CA ARG A 26 -10.58 41.57 14.54
C ARG A 26 -10.99 42.85 13.81
N VAL A 27 -11.98 42.76 12.93
CA VAL A 27 -12.77 43.94 12.54
C VAL A 27 -14.23 43.61 12.78
N THR A 28 -14.85 44.46 13.59
CA THR A 28 -16.24 44.46 14.04
C THR A 28 -17.05 45.48 13.25
N THR A 29 -18.26 45.11 12.84
CA THR A 29 -19.44 46.00 12.76
C THR A 29 -20.66 45.10 12.52
N THR A 30 -21.49 44.85 13.53
CA THR A 30 -22.70 45.60 13.93
C THR A 30 -23.98 44.98 13.36
N THR A 31 -24.80 44.52 14.31
CA THR A 31 -26.18 44.02 14.29
C THR A 31 -27.18 44.75 13.38
N ARG A 32 -28.09 43.98 12.76
CA ARG A 32 -29.54 44.26 12.81
C ARG A 32 -30.36 42.99 12.51
N ALA A 33 -31.21 42.62 13.45
CA ALA A 33 -32.31 41.68 13.21
C ALA A 33 -33.50 42.45 12.61
N SER A 34 -34.13 41.88 11.59
CA SER A 34 -35.51 42.19 11.21
C SER A 34 -36.06 41.07 10.32
N ALA A 35 -37.27 40.67 10.66
CA ALA A 35 -38.05 39.60 10.07
C ALA A 35 -38.60 39.95 8.68
N SER A 36 -39.12 38.90 8.03
CA SER A 36 -40.19 38.92 7.02
C SER A 36 -39.90 39.60 5.68
N ALA A 37 -39.78 38.79 4.64
CA ALA A 37 -40.56 38.96 3.42
C ALA A 37 -40.49 37.66 2.60
N ASN A 38 -41.66 37.11 2.30
CA ASN A 38 -41.83 36.09 1.26
C ASN A 38 -41.48 36.72 -0.09
N ASP A 39 -40.76 35.99 -0.94
CA ASP A 39 -40.83 36.23 -2.38
C ASP A 39 -40.77 34.87 -3.11
N GLU A 40 -41.93 34.49 -3.63
CA GLU A 40 -42.19 33.30 -4.42
C GLU A 40 -41.56 33.46 -5.81
N HIS A 41 -40.42 32.80 -6.06
CA HIS A 41 -40.04 32.49 -7.43
C HIS A 41 -40.81 31.25 -7.90
N LEU A 42 -41.97 31.53 -8.48
CA LEU A 42 -42.92 30.56 -9.03
C LEU A 42 -42.33 29.89 -10.29
N ASP A 43 -41.59 28.80 -10.10
CA ASP A 43 -41.23 27.91 -11.20
C ASP A 43 -42.49 27.17 -11.70
N ARG A 44 -43.05 27.69 -12.79
CA ARG A 44 -44.27 27.21 -13.47
C ARG A 44 -44.07 25.88 -14.21
N ARG A 45 -43.61 24.85 -13.51
CA ARG A 45 -43.62 23.45 -13.98
C ARG A 45 -44.01 22.42 -12.89
N ALA A 46 -44.58 22.87 -11.78
CA ALA A 46 -45.15 22.00 -10.75
C ALA A 46 -46.69 22.05 -10.81
N ALA A 47 -47.29 21.51 -11.87
CA ALA A 47 -48.72 21.24 -11.92
C ALA A 47 -48.94 19.97 -12.73
N LEU A 48 -49.75 19.07 -12.17
CA LEU A 48 -49.99 17.68 -12.62
C LEU A 48 -48.89 16.70 -12.19
N PHE A 49 -48.73 16.49 -10.89
CA PHE A 49 -48.92 15.17 -10.25
C PHE A 49 -48.98 15.41 -8.74
N GLY A 50 -49.99 16.17 -8.33
CA GLY A 50 -50.48 16.10 -6.96
C GLY A 50 -51.24 14.80 -6.82
N LEU A 51 -50.58 13.78 -6.28
CA LEU A 51 -51.21 12.59 -5.70
C LEU A 51 -50.25 12.07 -4.65
N SER A 52 -50.71 12.18 -3.40
CA SER A 52 -50.17 11.53 -2.21
C SER A 52 -49.58 10.15 -2.54
N THR A 53 -48.28 9.92 -2.34
CA THR A 53 -47.69 8.57 -2.44
C THR A 53 -47.82 7.77 -1.13
N ALA A 54 -48.66 8.22 -0.21
CA ALA A 54 -49.19 7.34 0.82
C ALA A 54 -50.39 6.57 0.23
N ALA A 55 -50.19 5.26 0.01
CA ALA A 55 -51.15 4.22 -0.39
C ALA A 55 -51.29 3.90 -1.90
N LEU A 56 -50.39 3.04 -2.40
CA LEU A 56 -50.74 1.90 -3.26
C LEU A 56 -49.84 0.70 -2.92
N ALA A 57 -50.02 0.17 -1.71
CA ALA A 57 -49.51 -1.15 -1.32
C ALA A 57 -50.69 -2.14 -1.38
N SER A 58 -51.15 -2.55 -2.57
CA SER A 58 -52.23 -3.57 -2.68
C SER A 58 -52.49 -4.10 -4.11
N ALA A 59 -51.49 -4.64 -4.82
CA ALA A 59 -51.77 -5.48 -6.00
C ALA A 59 -50.75 -6.59 -6.29
N PHE A 60 -49.58 -6.56 -5.67
CA PHE A 60 -48.65 -7.68 -5.71
C PHE A 60 -48.36 -8.07 -4.26
N GLY A 61 -48.76 -9.28 -3.87
CA GLY A 61 -48.50 -9.85 -2.54
C GLY A 61 -47.02 -10.17 -2.32
N VAL A 62 -46.13 -9.25 -2.69
CA VAL A 62 -44.72 -9.33 -2.37
C VAL A 62 -44.57 -8.79 -0.95
N PRO A 63 -44.16 -9.62 0.02
CA PRO A 63 -43.94 -9.15 1.37
C PRO A 63 -42.88 -8.06 1.37
N LEU A 64 -43.12 -6.98 2.13
CA LEU A 64 -42.22 -5.82 2.24
C LEU A 64 -40.80 -6.18 2.74
N GLY A 65 -40.59 -7.41 3.24
CA GLY A 65 -39.28 -7.96 3.60
C GLY A 65 -38.45 -8.47 2.41
N ALA A 66 -39.08 -8.86 1.31
CA ALA A 66 -38.38 -9.44 0.15
C ALA A 66 -37.54 -8.43 -0.67
N ILE A 67 -37.64 -7.12 -0.37
CA ILE A 67 -36.80 -6.09 -1.00
C ILE A 67 -35.55 -5.73 -0.18
N ALA A 68 -35.41 -6.25 1.06
CA ALA A 68 -34.18 -6.11 1.85
C ALA A 68 -33.25 -7.32 1.65
N ASP A 69 -33.82 -8.51 1.39
CA ASP A 69 -33.06 -9.75 1.21
C ASP A 69 -32.36 -9.84 -0.16
N GLU A 70 -32.77 -9.05 -1.16
CA GLU A 70 -32.10 -8.97 -2.48
C GLU A 70 -30.86 -8.04 -2.49
N GLU A 71 -30.61 -7.26 -1.43
CA GLU A 71 -29.33 -6.51 -1.30
C GLU A 71 -28.18 -7.43 -0.80
N GLU A 72 -28.53 -8.61 -0.29
CA GLU A 72 -27.58 -9.68 0.06
C GLU A 72 -27.23 -10.59 -1.14
N LYS A 73 -27.57 -10.16 -2.36
CA LYS A 73 -27.31 -10.89 -3.60
C LYS A 73 -25.80 -10.92 -3.91
N ALA A 74 -25.18 -12.00 -3.46
CA ALA A 74 -23.89 -12.53 -3.88
C ALA A 74 -22.68 -11.60 -3.67
N LYS A 75 -22.32 -11.32 -2.42
CA LYS A 75 -20.97 -10.85 -2.11
C LYS A 75 -19.96 -11.91 -2.57
N LYS A 76 -19.00 -11.51 -3.41
CA LYS A 76 -17.91 -12.38 -3.86
C LYS A 76 -17.10 -12.87 -2.66
N VAL A 77 -17.03 -14.19 -2.48
CA VAL A 77 -16.15 -14.81 -1.49
C VAL A 77 -14.74 -14.92 -2.09
N VAL A 78 -13.75 -14.41 -1.37
CA VAL A 78 -12.33 -14.56 -1.70
C VAL A 78 -11.66 -15.21 -0.50
N ALA A 79 -10.99 -16.34 -0.71
CA ALA A 79 -10.20 -17.02 0.30
C ALA A 79 -8.90 -17.52 -0.34
N VAL A 80 -7.83 -16.76 -0.17
CA VAL A 80 -6.49 -17.08 -0.65
C VAL A 80 -5.58 -17.21 0.57
N PRO A 81 -5.42 -18.43 1.14
CA PRO A 81 -4.57 -18.62 2.30
C PRO A 81 -3.11 -18.33 1.98
N TYR A 82 -2.38 -17.78 2.95
CA TYR A 82 -0.95 -17.54 2.82
C TYR A 82 -0.21 -18.83 2.52
N THR A 83 0.55 -18.83 1.42
CA THR A 83 1.46 -19.89 1.06
C THR A 83 2.78 -19.27 0.64
N LYS A 84 3.84 -19.54 1.40
CA LYS A 84 5.17 -19.02 1.07
C LYS A 84 5.59 -19.60 -0.28
N TYR A 85 5.85 -18.71 -1.25
CA TYR A 85 6.37 -19.14 -2.55
C TYR A 85 7.76 -19.76 -2.39
N VAL A 86 7.94 -20.96 -2.92
CA VAL A 86 9.22 -21.68 -2.92
C VAL A 86 9.87 -21.50 -4.28
N VAL A 87 11.02 -20.82 -4.30
CA VAL A 87 11.79 -20.61 -5.53
C VAL A 87 12.36 -21.94 -6.00
N GLN A 88 12.26 -22.24 -7.29
CA GLN A 88 12.65 -23.52 -7.87
C GLN A 88 13.98 -23.46 -8.62
N LYS A 89 14.31 -22.32 -9.24
CA LYS A 89 15.57 -22.15 -9.97
C LYS A 89 16.77 -21.93 -9.04
N GLU A 90 17.90 -22.51 -9.43
CA GLU A 90 19.20 -22.19 -8.86
C GLU A 90 19.66 -20.81 -9.35
N SER A 91 20.48 -20.14 -8.55
CA SER A 91 20.95 -18.79 -8.80
C SER A 91 22.19 -18.80 -9.68
N SER A 92 22.35 -17.77 -10.51
CA SER A 92 23.65 -17.51 -11.13
C SER A 92 24.60 -16.87 -10.13
N GLU A 93 25.91 -16.99 -10.36
CA GLU A 93 26.93 -16.29 -9.57
C GLU A 93 26.70 -14.77 -9.57
N GLU A 94 26.29 -14.20 -10.72
CA GLU A 94 25.93 -12.79 -10.86
C GLU A 94 24.75 -12.42 -9.95
N ALA A 95 23.69 -13.23 -9.90
CA ALA A 95 22.53 -12.98 -9.06
C ALA A 95 22.90 -13.03 -7.57
N ILE A 96 23.72 -14.00 -7.15
CA ILE A 96 24.21 -14.10 -5.77
C ILE A 96 25.05 -12.88 -5.39
N ALA A 97 26.00 -12.48 -6.24
CA ALA A 97 26.87 -11.33 -5.98
C ALA A 97 26.06 -10.04 -5.84
N ILE A 98 25.06 -9.84 -6.70
CA ILE A 98 24.21 -8.65 -6.68
C ILE A 98 23.23 -8.70 -5.50
N ALA A 99 22.71 -9.86 -5.12
CA ALA A 99 21.85 -9.99 -3.94
C ALA A 99 22.59 -9.61 -2.64
N LYS A 100 23.87 -9.95 -2.52
CA LYS A 100 24.73 -9.48 -1.41
C LYS A 100 24.90 -7.96 -1.43
N GLN A 101 25.16 -7.37 -2.59
CA GLN A 101 25.25 -5.90 -2.72
C GLN A 101 23.93 -5.20 -2.36
N LEU A 102 22.79 -5.78 -2.75
CA LEU A 102 21.46 -5.30 -2.39
C LEU A 102 21.27 -5.30 -0.87
N LYS A 103 21.62 -6.41 -0.22
CA LYS A 103 21.55 -6.55 1.24
C LYS A 103 22.42 -5.51 1.95
N GLU A 104 23.67 -5.36 1.52
CA GLU A 104 24.61 -4.37 2.06
C GLU A 104 24.10 -2.93 1.88
N ALA A 105 23.39 -2.66 0.78
CA ALA A 105 22.76 -1.37 0.52
C ALA A 105 21.44 -1.16 1.29
N GLY A 106 20.95 -2.15 2.03
CA GLY A 106 19.65 -2.08 2.72
C GLY A 106 18.45 -2.14 1.77
N ALA A 107 18.63 -2.69 0.57
CA ALA A 107 17.58 -2.80 -0.43
C ALA A 107 16.52 -3.83 0.00
N ARG A 108 15.25 -3.49 -0.20
CA ARG A 108 14.10 -4.33 0.13
C ARG A 108 13.27 -4.63 -1.11
N LEU A 109 12.76 -5.86 -1.19
CA LEU A 109 11.81 -6.29 -2.22
C LEU A 109 10.42 -6.46 -1.60
N TYR A 110 9.49 -5.59 -1.96
CA TYR A 110 8.09 -5.68 -1.56
C TYR A 110 7.27 -6.44 -2.59
N GLY A 111 6.37 -7.31 -2.11
CA GLY A 111 5.45 -8.03 -2.96
C GLY A 111 4.40 -8.80 -2.18
N ALA A 112 3.66 -9.64 -2.89
CA ALA A 112 2.66 -10.54 -2.32
C ALA A 112 2.92 -11.98 -2.77
N PHE A 113 2.56 -12.98 -1.97
CA PHE A 113 2.83 -14.38 -2.32
C PHE A 113 2.09 -14.87 -3.58
N TRP A 114 0.90 -14.33 -3.85
CA TRP A 114 0.11 -14.65 -5.06
C TRP A 114 0.49 -13.81 -6.27
N CYS A 115 1.39 -12.84 -6.13
CA CYS A 115 1.79 -11.95 -7.21
C CYS A 115 2.70 -12.69 -8.20
N GLU A 116 2.19 -12.96 -9.40
CA GLU A 116 2.92 -13.68 -10.45
C GLU A 116 4.26 -13.01 -10.81
N ASN A 117 4.27 -11.69 -10.99
CA ASN A 117 5.50 -10.95 -11.31
C ASN A 117 6.51 -10.98 -10.16
N CYS A 118 6.04 -10.99 -8.92
CA CYS A 118 6.89 -11.11 -7.74
C CYS A 118 7.56 -12.48 -7.70
N ASN A 119 6.80 -13.53 -7.98
CA ASN A 119 7.32 -14.89 -8.06
C ASN A 119 8.29 -15.05 -9.24
N LYS A 120 8.00 -14.46 -10.41
CA LYS A 120 8.94 -14.39 -11.53
C LYS A 120 10.23 -13.63 -11.19
N GLN A 121 10.15 -12.53 -10.45
CA GLN A 121 11.34 -11.80 -9.97
C GLN A 121 12.21 -12.69 -9.06
N LYS A 122 11.59 -13.44 -8.14
CA LYS A 122 12.29 -14.38 -7.25
C LYS A 122 12.95 -15.51 -8.06
N GLU A 123 12.23 -16.10 -9.02
CA GLU A 123 12.77 -17.13 -9.93
C GLU A 123 13.90 -16.63 -10.82
N LEU A 124 13.88 -15.35 -11.21
CA LEU A 124 14.94 -14.76 -12.00
C LEU A 124 16.25 -14.61 -11.21
N LEU A 125 16.16 -14.38 -9.90
CA LEU A 125 17.31 -14.32 -9.01
C LEU A 125 17.79 -15.72 -8.59
N GLY A 126 16.86 -16.64 -8.31
CA GLY A 126 17.14 -18.00 -7.85
C GLY A 126 17.17 -18.14 -6.33
N LYS A 127 17.20 -19.38 -5.85
CA LYS A 127 17.07 -19.75 -4.42
C LYS A 127 18.12 -19.09 -3.54
N GLU A 128 19.40 -19.31 -3.85
CA GLU A 128 20.55 -18.87 -3.07
C GLU A 128 20.67 -17.35 -3.02
N ALA A 129 20.39 -16.66 -4.13
CA ALA A 129 20.34 -15.21 -4.16
C ALA A 129 19.22 -14.67 -3.26
N MET A 130 18.05 -15.30 -3.29
CA MET A 130 16.90 -14.91 -2.47
C MET A 130 17.13 -15.06 -0.96
N GLU A 131 18.14 -15.82 -0.51
CA GLU A 131 18.53 -15.87 0.92
C GLU A 131 19.17 -14.56 1.41
N TYR A 132 19.71 -13.75 0.50
CA TYR A 132 20.28 -12.45 0.83
C TYR A 132 19.29 -11.29 0.66
N ILE A 133 18.20 -11.49 -0.09
CA ILE A 133 17.22 -10.44 -0.37
C ILE A 133 16.29 -10.27 0.84
N ASP A 134 16.23 -9.04 1.36
CA ASP A 134 15.26 -8.65 2.38
C ASP A 134 13.88 -8.47 1.73
N TYR A 135 13.16 -9.58 1.58
CA TYR A 135 11.80 -9.62 1.04
C TYR A 135 10.76 -9.28 2.10
N VAL A 136 9.87 -8.35 1.77
CA VAL A 136 8.73 -7.95 2.61
C VAL A 136 7.45 -8.49 1.97
N GLU A 137 6.81 -9.42 2.68
CA GLU A 137 5.50 -9.95 2.31
C GLU A 137 4.40 -8.99 2.76
N CYS A 138 3.67 -8.43 1.80
CA CYS A 138 2.61 -7.47 2.09
C CYS A 138 1.30 -8.11 2.55
N PHE A 139 1.16 -9.43 2.47
CA PHE A 139 -0.03 -10.12 2.98
C PHE A 139 0.33 -11.43 3.67
N PRO A 140 0.99 -11.33 4.83
CA PRO A 140 1.45 -12.50 5.59
C PRO A 140 0.30 -13.36 6.11
N ASN A 141 -0.92 -12.81 6.17
CA ASN A 141 -2.11 -13.47 6.69
C ASN A 141 -3.08 -13.94 5.59
N GLY A 142 -2.71 -13.91 4.30
CA GLY A 142 -3.62 -14.28 3.20
C GLY A 142 -4.52 -13.13 2.72
N VAL A 143 -5.38 -13.42 1.74
CA VAL A 143 -6.47 -12.54 1.29
C VAL A 143 -7.79 -13.20 1.62
N TYR A 144 -8.61 -12.49 2.38
CA TYR A 144 -9.93 -12.95 2.74
C TYR A 144 -10.96 -11.85 2.52
N GLN A 145 -12.09 -12.20 1.92
CA GLN A 145 -13.22 -11.31 1.75
C GLN A 145 -14.51 -12.13 1.82
N ASN A 146 -15.38 -11.83 2.79
CA ASN A 146 -16.62 -12.58 3.05
C ASN A 146 -16.39 -14.09 3.24
N ALA A 147 -15.20 -14.48 3.72
CA ALA A 147 -14.85 -15.87 3.94
C ALA A 147 -15.26 -16.29 5.35
N GLU A 148 -16.05 -17.36 5.46
CA GLU A 148 -16.50 -17.88 6.74
C GLU A 148 -15.30 -18.24 7.64
N GLY A 149 -15.33 -17.80 8.89
CA GLY A 149 -14.25 -18.06 9.85
C GLY A 149 -13.00 -17.19 9.69
N HIS A 150 -13.00 -16.20 8.79
CA HIS A 150 -11.90 -15.28 8.58
C HIS A 150 -12.36 -13.81 8.63
N GLU A 151 -11.55 -12.95 9.24
CA GLU A 151 -11.73 -11.51 9.09
C GLU A 151 -11.34 -11.06 7.67
N ASP A 152 -11.96 -10.00 7.18
CA ASP A 152 -11.65 -9.45 5.85
C ASP A 152 -10.23 -8.85 5.82
N VAL A 153 -9.36 -9.43 4.98
CA VAL A 153 -8.01 -8.96 4.69
C VAL A 153 -7.94 -8.59 3.21
N ILE A 154 -8.34 -7.35 2.91
CA ILE A 154 -8.40 -6.80 1.54
C ILE A 154 -7.34 -5.72 1.27
N LYS A 155 -6.56 -5.37 2.29
CA LYS A 155 -5.48 -4.38 2.23
C LYS A 155 -4.17 -5.04 2.66
N PRO A 156 -3.04 -4.59 2.12
CA PRO A 156 -1.75 -5.09 2.57
C PRO A 156 -1.48 -4.69 4.03
N ASP A 157 -0.57 -5.41 4.65
CA ASP A 157 -0.06 -5.14 5.98
C ASP A 157 0.50 -3.71 6.09
N GLY A 158 0.45 -3.15 7.30
CA GLY A 158 0.89 -1.79 7.58
C GLY A 158 2.33 -1.51 7.16
N ILE A 159 3.21 -2.51 7.16
CA ILE A 159 4.60 -2.38 6.68
C ILE A 159 4.69 -2.00 5.18
N CYS A 160 3.64 -2.28 4.41
CA CYS A 160 3.53 -1.96 2.99
C CYS A 160 2.72 -0.68 2.71
N THR A 161 2.41 0.11 3.75
CA THR A 161 1.70 1.38 3.57
C THR A 161 2.53 2.32 2.68
N GLY A 162 1.91 2.89 1.65
CA GLY A 162 2.61 3.72 0.65
C GLY A 162 3.28 2.93 -0.48
N TYR A 163 3.31 1.61 -0.38
CA TYR A 163 3.96 0.69 -1.33
C TYR A 163 2.97 -0.22 -2.06
N THR A 164 1.75 0.26 -2.30
CA THR A 164 0.61 -0.59 -2.72
C THR A 164 0.23 -0.45 -4.20
N SER A 165 0.89 0.40 -4.97
CA SER A 165 0.47 0.76 -6.33
C SER A 165 0.81 -0.31 -7.38
N ALA A 166 2.00 -0.93 -7.30
CA ALA A 166 2.41 -2.00 -8.20
C ALA A 166 3.55 -2.84 -7.61
N TRP A 167 3.49 -4.16 -7.82
CA TRP A 167 4.50 -5.12 -7.38
C TRP A 167 5.06 -5.94 -8.56
N PRO A 168 6.31 -6.43 -8.49
CA PRO A 168 7.28 -6.26 -7.40
C PRO A 168 7.76 -4.81 -7.28
N LEU A 169 8.11 -4.40 -6.06
CA LEU A 169 8.65 -3.08 -5.78
C LEU A 169 10.01 -3.22 -5.10
N TRP A 170 11.04 -2.67 -5.74
CA TRP A 170 12.38 -2.56 -5.16
C TRP A 170 12.55 -1.19 -4.53
N VAL A 171 12.97 -1.16 -3.28
CA VAL A 171 13.27 0.08 -2.54
C VAL A 171 14.71 0.02 -2.05
N VAL A 172 15.47 1.08 -2.27
CA VAL A 172 16.85 1.21 -1.80
C VAL A 172 16.99 2.52 -1.02
N PRO A 173 17.47 2.49 0.23
CA PRO A 173 17.79 3.69 0.99
C PRO A 173 18.80 4.59 0.25
N LYS A 174 18.59 5.89 0.34
CA LYS A 174 19.42 6.95 -0.26
C LYS A 174 19.71 8.00 0.81
N GLY A 175 20.87 7.91 1.44
CA GLY A 175 21.20 8.80 2.57
C GLY A 175 20.45 8.40 3.84
N GLU A 176 20.13 9.37 4.70
CA GLU A 176 19.53 9.13 6.02
C GLU A 176 18.00 9.02 5.97
N ASP A 177 17.34 9.88 5.17
CA ASP A 177 15.87 10.02 5.17
C ASP A 177 15.20 9.75 3.80
N ASP A 178 15.98 9.62 2.72
CA ASP A 178 15.42 9.41 1.38
C ASP A 178 15.51 7.94 0.94
N GLU A 179 14.65 7.56 0.02
CA GLU A 179 14.68 6.24 -0.64
C GLU A 179 14.39 6.42 -2.12
N ILE A 180 14.92 5.51 -2.94
CA ILE A 180 14.53 5.39 -4.34
C ILE A 180 13.92 4.01 -4.60
N GLY A 181 13.03 3.91 -5.57
CA GLY A 181 12.43 2.62 -5.88
C GLY A 181 11.90 2.49 -7.30
N ILE A 182 11.73 1.24 -7.72
CA ILE A 182 11.18 0.87 -9.02
C ILE A 182 10.01 -0.07 -8.78
N GLN A 183 8.83 0.30 -9.29
CA GLN A 183 7.58 -0.42 -9.08
C GLN A 183 7.15 -1.18 -10.34
N GLY A 184 6.54 -2.37 -10.13
CA GLY A 184 5.81 -3.12 -11.15
C GLY A 184 6.67 -3.77 -12.24
N GLN A 185 7.99 -3.76 -12.12
CA GLN A 185 8.90 -4.26 -13.15
C GLN A 185 9.75 -5.40 -12.63
N ILE A 186 9.83 -6.47 -13.43
CA ILE A 186 10.82 -7.52 -13.23
C ILE A 186 12.17 -6.99 -13.72
N LYS A 187 13.18 -7.02 -12.86
CA LYS A 187 14.52 -6.49 -13.10
C LYS A 187 15.57 -7.59 -13.10
N LYS A 188 16.44 -7.53 -14.11
CA LYS A 188 17.65 -8.36 -14.17
C LYS A 188 18.65 -7.93 -13.10
N PRO A 189 19.58 -8.82 -12.69
CA PRO A 189 20.58 -8.49 -11.67
C PRO A 189 21.33 -7.19 -11.98
N ARG A 190 21.84 -6.99 -13.21
CA ARG A 190 22.54 -5.76 -13.61
C ARG A 190 21.71 -4.49 -13.48
N GLU A 191 20.40 -4.56 -13.72
CA GLU A 191 19.51 -3.40 -13.54
C GLU A 191 19.34 -3.06 -12.06
N LEU A 192 19.27 -4.08 -11.19
CA LEU A 192 19.24 -3.88 -9.73
C LEU A 192 20.56 -3.29 -9.23
N GLN A 193 21.69 -3.73 -9.78
CA GLN A 193 22.99 -3.13 -9.48
C GLN A 193 23.03 -1.64 -9.85
N ARG A 194 22.41 -1.25 -10.97
CA ARG A 194 22.29 0.16 -11.35
C ARG A 194 21.47 0.96 -10.33
N LEU A 195 20.38 0.38 -9.81
CA LEU A 195 19.58 1.01 -8.76
C LEU A 195 20.40 1.28 -7.49
N ILE A 196 21.27 0.35 -7.08
CA ILE A 196 22.19 0.55 -5.95
C ILE A 196 23.13 1.73 -6.21
N LYS A 197 23.73 1.78 -7.41
CA LYS A 197 24.66 2.87 -7.78
C LYS A 197 23.97 4.23 -7.76
N GLU A 198 22.75 4.30 -8.28
CA GLU A 198 21.93 5.50 -8.27
C GLU A 198 21.60 5.96 -6.83
N ALA A 199 21.24 5.02 -5.95
CA ALA A 199 20.99 5.31 -4.54
C ALA A 199 22.24 5.85 -3.84
N LYS A 200 23.43 5.35 -4.19
CA LYS A 200 24.72 5.85 -3.68
C LYS A 200 25.16 7.18 -4.31
N GLY A 201 24.42 7.70 -5.30
CA GLY A 201 24.79 8.91 -6.02
C GLY A 201 25.99 8.74 -6.97
N GLU A 202 26.36 7.49 -7.29
CA GLU A 202 27.41 7.21 -8.26
C GLU A 202 26.92 7.59 -9.66
N LYS A 203 27.56 8.60 -10.26
CA LYS A 203 27.29 8.95 -11.66
C LYS A 203 27.77 7.81 -12.54
N PHE A 204 26.90 7.34 -13.44
CA PHE A 204 27.28 6.37 -14.46
C PHE A 204 28.37 6.97 -15.37
N ASP A 205 29.61 6.53 -15.16
CA ASP A 205 30.74 6.90 -16.01
C ASP A 205 30.75 5.96 -17.23
N ALA A 206 30.17 6.44 -18.32
CA ALA A 206 30.13 5.72 -19.59
C ALA A 206 31.54 5.39 -20.10
N LEU A 207 32.53 6.28 -19.86
CA LEU A 207 33.89 6.10 -20.33
C LEU A 207 34.53 4.88 -19.65
N LYS A 208 34.40 4.81 -18.31
CA LYS A 208 34.92 3.69 -17.53
C LYS A 208 34.28 2.36 -17.94
N TYR A 209 32.98 2.37 -18.22
CA TYR A 209 32.22 1.19 -18.64
C TYR A 209 32.68 0.64 -19.99
N PHE A 210 32.88 1.49 -21.00
CA PHE A 210 33.35 1.05 -22.31
C PHE A 210 34.80 0.57 -22.26
N THR A 211 35.67 1.21 -21.49
CA THR A 211 37.07 0.77 -21.36
C THR A 211 37.24 -0.57 -20.64
N THR A 212 36.34 -0.96 -19.74
CA THR A 212 36.41 -2.26 -19.07
C THR A 212 35.94 -3.43 -19.93
N LEU A 213 35.04 -3.18 -20.89
CA LEU A 213 34.54 -4.22 -21.82
C LEU A 213 35.55 -4.57 -22.93
N GLU A 214 36.52 -3.70 -23.20
CA GLU A 214 37.60 -3.99 -24.17
C GLU A 214 38.73 -4.84 -23.56
N MET A 215 38.66 -5.13 -22.25
CA MET A 215 39.72 -5.83 -21.50
C MET A 215 39.32 -7.21 -20.96
N GLU A 216 38.11 -7.71 -21.27
CA GLU A 216 37.66 -9.09 -20.99
C GLU A 216 37.55 -9.92 -22.28
#